data_AF-A0A923UG99-F1
#
_entry.id   AF-A0A923UG99-F1
#
_cell.length_a   1.000
_cell.length_b   1.000
_cell.length_c   1.000
_cell.angle_alpha   90.00
_cell.angle_beta   90.00
_cell.angle_gamma   90.00
#
_symmetry.space_group_name_H-M   'P 1'
#
loop_
_entity.id
_entity.type
_entity.pdbx_description
1 polymer ?
#
loop_
_entity_poly.entity_id
_entity_poly.type
_entity_poly.pdbx_seq_one_letter_code
_entity_poly.pdbx_strand_id
1 'polypeptide(L)'
;MTKNTDQAEFFNHYKIGMEKQFTTTDILTQLNVIKERAMEILSQATPESYTFLALDTRKKRAISLQRILSNLKLRATQNGQMEISQFKEVKKIIKQIKLENWSKQAKEYPIIKASKTKQEVYENTDPYSEIPFLEPRDYMGISKDQNFDLDDLSLVTALTPPGYTQPWHYHTDSYEVNFYEGQSQALYKKDGNEVQLNMQLGDYAFIHPNTNHTIRNTSLLPIRNCSVKVPNALKDRGEDENYRVDGIGDKLSMINMGGGISEINFSQKSNEIPYITRLYRIDKTTITIRSNNDSILYVLKGGFESYIANKTDVLSQSDVIILDSDNPEIIIKNLTGDGLIYQIEKA
;
A
#
# COMPACT_ATOMS: atom_id res chain seq x y z
N MET A 1 0.25 5.83 -35.93
CA MET A 1 -0.22 4.47 -35.60
C MET A 1 0.95 3.49 -35.63
N THR A 2 1.91 3.61 -34.72
CA THR A 2 3.13 2.76 -34.67
C THR A 2 3.64 2.69 -33.23
N LYS A 3 2.91 1.99 -32.34
CA LYS A 3 3.38 1.68 -30.97
C LYS A 3 2.96 0.32 -30.41
N ASN A 4 2.18 -0.49 -31.15
CA ASN A 4 1.69 -1.79 -30.66
C ASN A 4 2.49 -3.01 -31.14
N THR A 5 3.44 -2.86 -32.08
CA THR A 5 4.26 -3.97 -32.60
C THR A 5 5.44 -4.34 -31.69
N ASP A 6 6.02 -3.38 -30.96
CA ASP A 6 7.18 -3.63 -30.08
C ASP A 6 6.86 -4.50 -28.84
N GLN A 7 5.62 -4.47 -28.34
CA GLN A 7 5.25 -5.29 -27.17
C GLN A 7 5.14 -6.77 -27.53
N ALA A 8 4.57 -7.11 -28.68
CA ALA A 8 4.38 -8.49 -29.10
C ALA A 8 5.72 -9.17 -29.48
N GLU A 9 6.64 -8.45 -30.12
CA GLU A 9 7.98 -8.98 -30.44
C GLU A 9 8.85 -9.16 -29.20
N PHE A 10 8.75 -8.26 -28.21
CA PHE A 10 9.46 -8.41 -26.95
C PHE A 10 9.02 -9.67 -26.20
N PHE A 11 7.71 -9.94 -26.06
CA PHE A 11 7.23 -11.14 -25.39
C PHE A 11 7.52 -12.45 -26.15
N ASN A 12 7.60 -12.40 -27.49
CA ASN A 12 7.99 -13.57 -28.28
C ASN A 12 9.48 -13.92 -28.13
N HIS A 13 10.37 -12.96 -27.84
CA HIS A 13 11.78 -13.23 -27.56
C HIS A 13 12.04 -13.91 -26.20
N TYR A 14 11.11 -13.84 -25.25
CA TYR A 14 11.23 -14.51 -23.94
C TYR A 14 10.50 -15.85 -23.86
N LYS A 15 9.81 -16.28 -24.94
CA LYS A 15 9.38 -17.66 -25.17
C LYS A 15 10.52 -18.47 -25.80
N ILE A 16 11.63 -18.61 -25.08
CA ILE A 16 12.67 -19.58 -25.44
C ILE A 16 12.69 -20.61 -24.31
N GLY A 17 12.44 -21.87 -24.70
CA GLY A 17 12.32 -23.03 -23.83
C GLY A 17 13.51 -23.19 -22.88
N MET A 18 13.30 -23.98 -21.83
CA MET A 18 14.29 -24.25 -20.77
C MET A 18 15.58 -24.97 -21.24
N GLU A 19 15.81 -25.08 -22.55
CA GLU A 19 16.83 -25.94 -23.15
C GLU A 19 18.12 -25.19 -23.52
N LYS A 20 18.11 -23.85 -23.56
CA LYS A 20 19.32 -23.07 -23.90
C LYS A 20 20.04 -22.60 -22.64
N GLN A 21 21.26 -23.09 -22.40
CA GLN A 21 22.14 -22.53 -21.38
C GLN A 21 22.51 -21.10 -21.77
N PHE A 22 22.15 -20.14 -20.91
CA PHE A 22 22.58 -18.75 -21.04
C PHE A 22 24.01 -18.62 -20.50
N THR A 23 24.84 -17.84 -21.17
CA THR A 23 26.15 -17.43 -20.63
C THR A 23 25.97 -16.27 -19.65
N THR A 24 26.95 -16.01 -18.77
CA THR A 24 26.96 -14.80 -17.93
C THR A 24 26.80 -13.52 -18.76
N THR A 25 27.42 -13.47 -19.95
CA THR A 25 27.26 -12.35 -20.90
C THR A 25 25.81 -12.18 -21.35
N ASP A 26 25.13 -13.26 -21.73
CA ASP A 26 23.73 -13.19 -22.17
C ASP A 26 22.79 -12.69 -21.06
N ILE A 27 23.08 -13.06 -19.80
CA ILE A 27 22.28 -12.62 -18.67
C ILE A 27 22.53 -11.13 -18.38
N LEU A 28 23.80 -10.68 -18.42
CA LEU A 28 24.14 -9.26 -18.24
C LEU A 28 23.54 -8.37 -19.35
N THR A 29 23.56 -8.83 -20.60
CA THR A 29 22.93 -8.11 -21.71
C THR A 29 21.42 -7.96 -21.47
N GLN A 30 20.73 -9.03 -21.08
CA GLN A 30 19.30 -8.95 -20.75
C GLN A 30 19.02 -8.06 -19.54
N LEU A 31 19.86 -8.13 -18.50
CA LEU A 31 19.72 -7.28 -17.32
C LEU A 31 19.84 -5.79 -17.68
N ASN A 32 20.80 -5.43 -18.55
CA ASN A 32 20.95 -4.06 -19.05
C ASN A 32 19.74 -3.61 -19.88
N VAL A 33 19.21 -4.47 -20.76
CA VAL A 33 17.98 -4.16 -21.51
C VAL A 33 16.80 -3.89 -20.57
N ILE A 34 16.62 -4.71 -19.53
CA ILE A 34 15.57 -4.50 -18.52
C ILE A 34 15.80 -3.18 -17.79
N LYS A 35 17.05 -2.87 -17.41
CA LYS A 35 17.42 -1.62 -16.74
C LYS A 35 17.10 -0.40 -17.60
N GLU A 36 17.51 -0.39 -18.86
CA GLU A 36 17.26 0.71 -19.80
C GLU A 36 15.76 0.94 -19.99
N ARG A 37 14.98 -0.14 -20.16
CA ARG A 37 13.52 -0.03 -20.27
C ARG A 37 12.86 0.48 -18.99
N ALA A 38 13.35 0.06 -17.82
CA ALA A 38 12.86 0.59 -16.56
C ALA A 38 13.15 2.09 -16.44
N MET A 39 14.36 2.53 -16.79
CA MET A 39 14.74 3.95 -16.81
C MET A 39 13.93 4.76 -17.83
N GLU A 40 13.62 4.21 -19.00
CA GLU A 40 12.75 4.83 -20.01
C GLU A 40 11.33 5.05 -19.48
N ILE A 41 10.77 4.09 -18.74
CA ILE A 41 9.44 4.24 -18.12
C ILE A 41 9.49 5.31 -17.02
N LEU A 42 10.54 5.30 -16.20
CA LEU A 42 10.69 6.25 -15.11
C LEU A 42 10.90 7.68 -15.62
N SER A 43 11.64 7.87 -16.71
CA SER A 43 11.85 9.20 -17.30
C SER A 43 10.59 9.81 -17.94
N GLN A 44 9.55 9.00 -18.16
CA GLN A 44 8.23 9.47 -18.61
C GLN A 44 7.41 10.11 -17.49
N ALA A 45 7.91 10.14 -16.24
CA ALA A 45 7.26 10.75 -15.07
C ALA A 45 7.28 12.29 -15.10
N THR A 46 6.56 12.91 -16.03
CA THR A 46 6.35 14.37 -16.05
C THR A 46 5.08 14.75 -15.28
N PRO A 47 4.93 16.01 -14.82
CA PRO A 47 3.69 16.49 -14.21
C PRO A 47 2.42 16.17 -15.01
N GLU A 48 2.45 16.31 -16.35
CA GLU A 48 1.30 16.00 -17.22
C GLU A 48 1.01 14.50 -17.32
N SER A 49 1.97 13.65 -16.96
CA SER A 49 1.83 12.19 -17.00
C SER A 49 1.18 11.60 -15.74
N TYR A 50 0.85 12.41 -14.73
CA TYR A 50 0.14 11.95 -13.53
C TYR A 50 -1.38 11.90 -13.74
N THR A 51 -1.80 11.47 -14.93
CA THR A 51 -3.19 11.04 -15.15
C THR A 51 -3.31 9.56 -14.77
N PHE A 52 -4.52 9.15 -14.36
CA PHE A 52 -4.80 7.74 -14.02
C PHE A 52 -4.35 6.77 -15.11
N LEU A 53 -4.70 7.05 -16.38
CA LEU A 53 -4.38 6.18 -17.50
C LEU A 53 -2.87 6.03 -17.73
N ALA A 54 -2.12 7.12 -17.59
CA ALA A 54 -0.68 7.11 -17.78
C ALA A 54 0.04 6.38 -16.63
N LEU A 55 -0.37 6.61 -15.37
CA LEU A 55 0.17 5.91 -14.20
C LEU A 55 -0.13 4.41 -14.25
N ASP A 56 -1.37 4.01 -14.58
CA ASP A 56 -1.74 2.59 -14.75
C ASP A 56 -0.94 1.92 -15.87
N THR A 57 -0.74 2.61 -17.00
CA THR A 57 0.07 2.11 -18.12
C THR A 57 1.52 1.87 -17.71
N ARG A 58 2.15 2.83 -17.02
CA ARG A 58 3.55 2.70 -16.57
C ARG A 58 3.70 1.60 -15.53
N LYS A 59 2.75 1.47 -14.60
CA LYS A 59 2.68 0.37 -13.64
C LYS A 59 2.57 -1.01 -14.33
N LYS A 60 1.67 -1.18 -15.30
CA LYS A 60 1.52 -2.44 -16.05
C LYS A 60 2.80 -2.83 -16.79
N ARG A 61 3.51 -1.85 -17.35
CA ARG A 61 4.85 -2.07 -17.94
C ARG A 61 5.85 -2.51 -16.88
N ALA A 62 5.88 -1.87 -15.72
CA ALA A 62 6.76 -2.24 -14.61
C ALA A 62 6.49 -3.66 -14.07
N ILE A 63 5.22 -4.07 -13.93
CA ILE A 63 4.84 -5.45 -13.55
C ILE A 63 5.38 -6.45 -14.59
N SER A 64 5.29 -6.13 -15.88
CA SER A 64 5.83 -6.97 -16.94
C SER A 64 7.35 -7.11 -16.84
N LEU A 65 8.08 -6.00 -16.61
CA LEU A 65 9.52 -6.03 -16.38
C LEU A 65 9.90 -6.81 -15.11
N GLN A 66 9.13 -6.68 -14.03
CA GLN A 66 9.34 -7.44 -12.79
C GLN A 66 9.29 -8.95 -13.06
N ARG A 67 8.30 -9.41 -13.83
CA ARG A 67 8.16 -10.83 -14.19
C ARG A 67 9.36 -11.33 -15.00
N ILE A 68 9.82 -10.54 -15.97
CA ILE A 68 10.99 -10.88 -16.80
C ILE A 68 12.25 -10.92 -15.94
N LEU A 69 12.45 -9.94 -15.05
CA LEU A 69 13.56 -9.90 -14.12
C LEU A 69 13.58 -11.12 -13.18
N SER A 70 12.42 -11.53 -12.64
CA SER A 70 12.30 -12.72 -11.79
C SER A 70 12.67 -14.00 -12.54
N ASN A 71 12.22 -14.16 -13.79
CA ASN A 71 12.57 -15.30 -14.63
C ASN A 71 14.07 -15.33 -14.96
N LEU A 72 14.66 -14.16 -15.25
CA LEU A 72 16.08 -14.03 -15.51
C LEU A 72 16.92 -14.38 -14.27
N LYS A 73 16.50 -13.92 -13.08
CA LYS A 73 17.14 -14.25 -11.80
C LYS A 73 17.12 -15.76 -11.55
N LEU A 74 15.96 -16.41 -11.72
CA LEU A 74 15.82 -17.85 -11.54
C LEU A 74 16.81 -18.64 -12.41
N ARG A 75 16.93 -18.27 -13.69
CA ARG A 75 17.90 -18.88 -14.63
C ARG A 75 19.35 -18.65 -14.19
N ALA A 76 19.68 -17.43 -13.78
CA ALA A 76 21.04 -17.08 -13.33
C ALA A 76 21.46 -17.86 -12.08
N THR A 77 20.54 -18.04 -11.12
CA THR A 77 20.80 -18.77 -9.88
C THR A 77 20.91 -20.28 -10.13
N GLN A 78 20.06 -20.86 -10.98
CA GLN A 78 20.12 -22.28 -11.34
C GLN A 78 21.42 -22.66 -12.06
N ASN A 79 22.04 -21.72 -12.78
CA ASN A 79 23.29 -21.95 -13.50
C ASN A 79 24.56 -21.58 -12.70
N GLY A 80 24.43 -21.08 -11.46
CA GLY A 80 25.58 -20.65 -10.63
C GLY A 80 26.35 -19.45 -11.20
N GLN A 81 25.71 -18.62 -12.03
CA GLN A 81 26.40 -17.70 -12.95
C GLN A 81 26.47 -16.24 -12.50
N MET A 82 25.87 -15.86 -11.36
CA MET A 82 25.81 -14.44 -10.98
C MET A 82 25.54 -14.16 -9.49
N GLU A 83 26.10 -13.05 -9.00
CA GLU A 83 25.78 -12.51 -7.67
C GLU A 83 24.40 -11.83 -7.62
N ILE A 84 23.73 -11.97 -6.48
CA ILE A 84 22.39 -11.40 -6.20
C ILE A 84 22.38 -9.86 -6.29
N SER A 85 23.54 -9.22 -6.07
CA SER A 85 23.71 -7.77 -6.01
C SER A 85 23.33 -7.06 -7.31
N GLN A 86 23.60 -7.64 -8.47
CA GLN A 86 23.33 -7.02 -9.79
C GLN A 86 21.82 -6.90 -10.10
N PHE A 87 21.01 -7.82 -9.58
CA PHE A 87 19.55 -7.75 -9.72
C PHE A 87 18.90 -6.71 -8.79
N LYS A 88 19.58 -6.33 -7.70
CA LYS A 88 19.02 -5.40 -6.69
C LYS A 88 18.77 -4.01 -7.29
N GLU A 89 19.68 -3.49 -8.11
CA GLU A 89 19.54 -2.17 -8.72
C GLU A 89 18.32 -2.09 -9.65
N VAL A 90 18.18 -3.05 -10.56
CA VAL A 90 17.05 -3.10 -11.51
C VAL A 90 15.73 -3.31 -10.77
N LYS A 91 15.71 -4.18 -9.74
CA LYS A 91 14.54 -4.37 -8.86
C LYS A 91 14.14 -3.05 -8.19
N LYS A 92 15.10 -2.22 -7.76
CA LYS A 92 14.84 -0.92 -7.13
C LYS A 92 14.14 0.04 -8.11
N ILE A 93 14.64 0.15 -9.34
CA ILE A 93 14.03 1.03 -10.37
C ILE A 93 12.60 0.58 -10.70
N ILE A 94 12.39 -0.71 -10.93
CA ILE A 94 11.06 -1.27 -11.19
C ILE A 94 10.11 -1.00 -10.01
N LYS A 95 10.60 -1.14 -8.78
CA LYS A 95 9.84 -0.86 -7.56
C LYS A 95 9.45 0.62 -7.46
N GLN A 96 10.33 1.55 -7.82
CA GLN A 96 10.02 2.98 -7.85
C GLN A 96 8.85 3.28 -8.79
N ILE A 97 8.86 2.73 -10.01
CA ILE A 97 7.76 2.92 -10.98
C ILE A 97 6.44 2.37 -10.43
N LYS A 98 6.48 1.17 -9.82
CA LYS A 98 5.29 0.58 -9.19
C LYS A 98 4.76 1.44 -8.05
N LEU A 99 5.60 2.24 -7.40
CA LEU A 99 5.29 3.04 -6.21
C LEU A 99 5.11 4.52 -6.50
N GLU A 100 5.01 4.92 -7.77
CA GLU A 100 4.63 6.29 -8.14
C GLU A 100 3.35 6.71 -7.41
N ASN A 101 3.35 7.94 -6.92
CA ASN A 101 2.34 8.45 -6.01
C ASN A 101 1.01 8.72 -6.71
N TRP A 102 -0.01 7.90 -6.46
CA TRP A 102 -1.32 8.10 -7.09
C TRP A 102 -2.10 9.26 -6.48
N SER A 103 -1.78 9.67 -5.26
CA SER A 103 -2.37 10.86 -4.64
C SER A 103 -1.91 12.16 -5.31
N LYS A 104 -0.81 12.14 -6.07
CA LYS A 104 -0.42 13.26 -6.93
C LYS A 104 -1.45 13.57 -8.02
N GLN A 105 -2.32 12.61 -8.37
CA GLN A 105 -3.48 12.83 -9.23
C GLN A 105 -4.53 13.76 -8.59
N ALA A 106 -4.56 13.85 -7.25
CA ALA A 106 -5.56 14.64 -6.53
C ALA A 106 -5.33 16.16 -6.64
N LYS A 107 -4.23 16.61 -7.31
CA LYS A 107 -3.96 18.03 -7.57
C LYS A 107 -5.11 18.76 -8.27
N GLU A 108 -5.85 18.08 -9.14
CA GLU A 108 -6.99 18.68 -9.86
C GLU A 108 -8.35 18.34 -9.23
N TYR A 109 -8.41 17.23 -8.50
CA TYR A 109 -9.60 16.68 -7.87
C TYR A 109 -9.23 16.06 -6.53
N PRO A 110 -9.55 16.70 -5.39
CA PRO A 110 -9.13 16.23 -4.06
C PRO A 110 -9.81 14.92 -3.64
N ILE A 111 -10.66 14.34 -4.50
CA ILE A 111 -11.34 13.06 -4.31
C ILE A 111 -10.80 12.05 -5.34
N ILE A 112 -10.26 10.94 -4.85
CA ILE A 112 -9.87 9.78 -5.64
C ILE A 112 -10.93 8.70 -5.46
N LYS A 113 -11.65 8.37 -6.53
CA LYS A 113 -12.68 7.33 -6.51
C LYS A 113 -12.06 5.95 -6.29
N ALA A 114 -12.79 5.05 -5.64
CA ALA A 114 -12.41 3.65 -5.43
C ALA A 114 -12.00 2.94 -6.73
N SER A 115 -12.70 3.20 -7.83
CA SER A 115 -12.37 2.65 -9.16
C SER A 115 -11.06 3.19 -9.75
N LYS A 116 -10.51 4.25 -9.13
CA LYS A 116 -9.28 4.93 -9.50
C LYS A 116 -8.19 4.79 -8.44
N THR A 117 -8.39 4.03 -7.35
CA THR A 117 -7.33 3.76 -6.37
C THR A 117 -6.31 2.78 -6.93
N LYS A 118 -5.09 2.86 -6.40
CA LYS A 118 -3.98 2.03 -6.84
C LYS A 118 -4.08 0.62 -6.28
N GLN A 119 -4.76 -0.27 -6.99
CA GLN A 119 -4.86 -1.68 -6.58
C GLN A 119 -3.63 -2.48 -7.00
N GLU A 120 -2.81 -2.92 -6.05
CA GLU A 120 -1.79 -3.95 -6.22
C GLU A 120 -2.37 -5.30 -5.80
N VAL A 121 -2.29 -6.31 -6.67
CA VAL A 121 -2.70 -7.66 -6.31
C VAL A 121 -1.48 -8.41 -5.79
N TYR A 122 -1.49 -8.75 -4.50
CA TYR A 122 -0.47 -9.58 -3.87
C TYR A 122 -0.92 -11.03 -3.96
N GLU A 123 -0.15 -11.85 -4.66
CA GLU A 123 -0.30 -13.29 -4.61
C GLU A 123 0.33 -13.78 -3.31
N ASN A 124 -0.52 -14.23 -2.39
CA ASN A 124 -0.09 -14.88 -1.16
C ASN A 124 -0.47 -16.36 -1.24
N THR A 125 0.44 -17.23 -0.84
CA THR A 125 0.14 -18.64 -0.61
C THR A 125 -0.19 -18.84 0.87
N ASP A 126 -1.38 -19.36 1.14
CA ASP A 126 -1.72 -19.87 2.48
C ASP A 126 -0.86 -21.12 2.74
N PRO A 127 -0.12 -21.23 3.86
CA PRO A 127 0.61 -22.44 4.20
C PRO A 127 -0.28 -23.70 4.30
N TYR A 128 -1.60 -23.56 4.44
CA TYR A 128 -2.57 -24.66 4.52
C TYR A 128 -3.39 -24.87 3.25
N SER A 129 -3.27 -23.99 2.26
CA SER A 129 -4.00 -24.07 1.00
C SER A 129 -3.03 -23.92 -0.17
N GLU A 130 -2.90 -24.96 -1.00
CA GLU A 130 -2.09 -24.93 -2.23
C GLU A 130 -2.63 -23.94 -3.28
N ILE A 131 -3.77 -23.28 -3.02
CA ILE A 131 -4.38 -22.30 -3.91
C ILE A 131 -3.84 -20.91 -3.56
N PRO A 132 -3.08 -20.26 -4.45
CA PRO A 132 -2.67 -18.87 -4.25
C PRO A 132 -3.90 -17.95 -4.15
N PHE A 133 -3.95 -17.14 -3.10
CA PHE A 133 -4.95 -16.09 -2.92
C PHE A 133 -4.39 -14.75 -3.39
N LEU A 134 -5.21 -14.04 -4.16
CA LEU A 134 -4.93 -12.71 -4.65
C LEU A 134 -5.50 -11.68 -3.67
N GLU A 135 -4.65 -11.07 -2.86
CA GLU A 135 -4.99 -10.02 -1.91
C GLU A 135 -4.88 -8.64 -2.60
N PRO A 136 -6.00 -7.97 -2.92
CA PRO A 136 -5.96 -6.62 -3.45
C PRO A 136 -5.51 -5.67 -2.33
N ARG A 137 -4.52 -4.85 -2.64
CA ARG A 137 -3.99 -3.82 -1.75
C ARG A 137 -4.05 -2.44 -2.40
N ASP A 138 -4.58 -1.46 -1.69
CA ASP A 138 -4.52 -0.07 -2.13
C ASP A 138 -3.37 0.65 -1.43
N TYR A 139 -2.59 1.45 -2.16
CA TYR A 139 -1.57 2.34 -1.59
C TYR A 139 -1.96 3.79 -1.90
N MET A 140 -1.98 4.65 -0.88
CA MET A 140 -2.39 6.04 -0.98
C MET A 140 -1.41 6.91 -0.15
N GLY A 141 -0.53 7.65 -0.84
CA GLY A 141 0.34 8.63 -0.20
C GLY A 141 -0.44 9.84 0.33
N ILE A 142 -0.07 10.37 1.50
CA ILE A 142 -0.77 11.52 2.11
C ILE A 142 -0.45 12.84 1.41
N SER A 143 0.76 12.99 0.87
CA SER A 143 1.25 14.22 0.28
C SER A 143 1.21 14.14 -1.23
N LYS A 144 0.60 15.12 -1.89
CA LYS A 144 0.57 15.24 -3.35
C LYS A 144 1.89 15.72 -3.96
N ASP A 145 2.83 16.18 -3.14
CA ASP A 145 4.09 16.75 -3.62
C ASP A 145 5.19 15.71 -3.79
N GLN A 146 5.06 14.57 -3.11
CA GLN A 146 5.97 13.45 -3.28
C GLN A 146 5.78 12.72 -4.60
N ASN A 147 6.87 12.16 -5.12
CA ASN A 147 6.86 11.40 -6.37
C ASN A 147 6.47 9.94 -6.14
N PHE A 148 6.75 9.37 -4.96
CA PHE A 148 6.41 7.99 -4.62
C PHE A 148 5.50 7.93 -3.39
N ASP A 149 4.54 7.00 -3.37
CA ASP A 149 3.55 6.83 -2.28
C ASP A 149 4.24 6.74 -0.91
N LEU A 150 5.41 6.09 -0.86
CA LEU A 150 6.15 5.79 0.38
C LEU A 150 7.28 6.78 0.71
N ASP A 151 7.36 7.92 0.00
CA ASP A 151 8.26 9.02 0.37
C ASP A 151 7.70 9.83 1.55
N ASP A 152 6.40 9.67 1.84
CA ASP A 152 5.68 10.25 2.99
C ASP A 152 4.85 9.16 3.70
N LEU A 153 4.02 9.55 4.68
CA LEU A 153 2.99 8.67 5.23
C LEU A 153 2.07 8.14 4.12
N SER A 154 1.76 6.86 4.20
CA SER A 154 0.93 6.16 3.22
C SER A 154 -0.11 5.32 3.93
N LEU A 155 -1.38 5.45 3.53
CA LEU A 155 -2.39 4.46 3.87
C LEU A 155 -2.25 3.28 2.91
N VAL A 156 -2.12 2.09 3.49
CA VAL A 156 -2.18 0.83 2.77
C VAL A 156 -3.42 0.08 3.25
N THR A 157 -4.28 -0.35 2.33
CA THR A 157 -5.39 -1.24 2.67
C THR A 157 -5.19 -2.60 2.02
N ALA A 158 -5.73 -3.65 2.60
CA ALA A 158 -5.69 -5.01 2.09
C ALA A 158 -7.05 -5.67 2.36
N LEU A 159 -7.68 -6.23 1.33
CA LEU A 159 -8.92 -6.98 1.50
C LEU A 159 -8.61 -8.45 1.79
N THR A 160 -8.81 -8.84 3.04
CA THR A 160 -8.35 -10.11 3.59
C THR A 160 -9.53 -11.09 3.77
N PRO A 161 -9.50 -12.29 3.14
CA PRO A 161 -10.60 -13.25 3.17
C PRO A 161 -10.90 -13.82 4.56
N PRO A 162 -12.11 -14.38 4.78
CA PRO A 162 -12.44 -15.12 5.99
C PRO A 162 -11.43 -16.21 6.31
N GLY A 163 -10.99 -16.32 7.56
CA GLY A 163 -10.09 -17.37 8.04
C GLY A 163 -8.63 -17.26 7.60
N TYR A 164 -8.32 -16.37 6.64
CA TYR A 164 -6.98 -16.25 6.10
C TYR A 164 -6.01 -15.59 7.11
N THR A 165 -4.81 -16.16 7.20
CA THR A 165 -3.68 -15.62 7.97
C THR A 165 -2.59 -15.21 6.99
N GLN A 166 -2.11 -13.97 7.07
CA GLN A 166 -1.00 -13.53 6.23
C GLN A 166 0.29 -14.32 6.55
N PRO A 167 1.22 -14.44 5.60
CA PRO A 167 2.55 -14.95 5.90
C PRO A 167 3.21 -14.13 7.01
N TRP A 168 3.90 -14.81 7.92
CA TRP A 168 4.71 -14.17 8.96
C TRP A 168 5.81 -13.31 8.32
N HIS A 169 5.96 -12.09 8.78
CA HIS A 169 6.95 -11.15 8.27
C HIS A 169 7.38 -10.15 9.36
N TYR A 170 8.43 -9.39 9.09
CA TYR A 170 8.86 -8.29 9.94
C TYR A 170 9.35 -7.12 9.08
N HIS A 171 9.55 -5.98 9.74
CA HIS A 171 10.10 -4.77 9.16
C HIS A 171 11.27 -4.33 10.05
N THR A 172 12.43 -4.03 9.48
CA THR A 172 13.68 -3.78 10.23
C THR A 172 13.70 -2.40 10.88
N ASP A 173 13.22 -1.38 10.18
CA ASP A 173 13.42 0.02 10.55
C ASP A 173 12.11 0.78 10.75
N SER A 174 10.96 0.11 10.62
CA SER A 174 9.65 0.77 10.67
C SER A 174 8.68 0.14 11.65
N TYR A 175 7.97 1.00 12.38
CA TYR A 175 6.77 0.61 13.09
C TYR A 175 5.66 0.28 12.11
N GLU A 176 4.84 -0.68 12.48
CA GLU A 176 3.62 -0.99 11.77
C GLU A 176 2.42 -0.72 12.66
N VAL A 177 1.54 0.16 12.20
CA VAL A 177 0.32 0.54 12.88
C VAL A 177 -0.85 0.04 12.05
N ASN A 178 -1.48 -1.02 12.53
CA ASN A 178 -2.57 -1.70 11.84
C ASN A 178 -3.91 -1.46 12.52
N PHE A 179 -4.96 -1.25 11.73
CA PHE A 179 -6.34 -1.14 12.19
C PHE A 179 -7.30 -1.87 11.22
N TYR A 180 -8.54 -2.07 11.67
CA TYR A 180 -9.44 -3.05 11.06
C TYR A 180 -10.85 -2.49 10.88
N GLU A 181 -11.47 -2.77 9.72
CA GLU A 181 -12.89 -2.47 9.49
C GLU A 181 -13.84 -3.37 10.30
N GLY A 182 -13.33 -4.49 10.84
CA GLY A 182 -14.10 -5.48 11.58
C GLY A 182 -13.27 -6.24 12.60
N GLN A 183 -13.80 -7.35 13.10
CA GLN A 183 -13.09 -8.22 14.04
C GLN A 183 -11.94 -8.94 13.34
N SER A 184 -10.75 -8.87 13.93
CA SER A 184 -9.52 -9.45 13.41
C SER A 184 -8.56 -9.81 14.56
N GLN A 185 -7.43 -10.41 14.21
CA GLN A 185 -6.33 -10.65 15.14
C GLN A 185 -5.02 -10.12 14.56
N ALA A 186 -4.29 -9.35 15.35
CA ALA A 186 -2.86 -9.15 15.13
C ALA A 186 -2.10 -10.18 15.96
N LEU A 187 -1.12 -10.84 15.36
CA LEU A 187 -0.28 -11.81 16.05
C LEU A 187 1.18 -11.40 15.93
N TYR A 188 1.95 -11.60 16.98
CA TYR A 188 3.40 -11.40 16.96
C TYR A 188 4.14 -12.49 17.74
N LYS A 189 5.43 -12.66 17.47
CA LYS A 189 6.29 -13.59 18.20
C LYS A 189 7.02 -12.85 19.33
N LYS A 190 6.96 -13.40 20.53
CA LYS A 190 7.73 -12.96 21.69
C LYS A 190 8.25 -14.17 22.45
N ASP A 191 9.55 -14.21 22.66
CA ASP A 191 10.27 -15.33 23.27
C ASP A 191 9.92 -16.67 22.61
N GLY A 192 9.82 -16.67 21.27
CA GLY A 192 9.40 -17.83 20.46
C GLY A 192 7.90 -18.21 20.53
N ASN A 193 7.10 -17.54 21.37
CA ASN A 193 5.67 -17.81 21.54
C ASN A 193 4.80 -16.86 20.70
N GLU A 194 3.62 -17.34 20.29
CA GLU A 194 2.63 -16.48 19.65
C GLU A 194 1.87 -15.67 20.70
N VAL A 195 1.90 -14.36 20.54
CA VAL A 195 1.05 -13.44 21.30
C VAL A 195 -0.05 -12.95 20.37
N GLN A 196 -1.29 -13.01 20.84
CA GLN A 196 -2.48 -12.64 20.08
C GLN A 196 -3.10 -11.37 20.67
N LEU A 197 -3.34 -10.39 19.80
CA LEU A 197 -4.13 -9.21 20.09
C LEU A 197 -5.47 -9.33 19.36
N ASN A 198 -6.57 -9.42 20.12
CA ASN A 198 -7.92 -9.40 19.55
C ASN A 198 -8.29 -7.97 19.19
N MET A 199 -8.69 -7.75 17.94
CA MET A 199 -8.90 -6.42 17.37
C MET A 199 -10.36 -6.23 16.93
N GLN A 200 -10.87 -5.02 17.09
CA GLN A 200 -12.16 -4.57 16.59
C GLN A 200 -12.04 -3.14 16.04
N LEU A 201 -13.12 -2.63 15.44
CA LEU A 201 -13.14 -1.26 14.92
C LEU A 201 -12.78 -0.24 16.00
N GLY A 202 -11.76 0.59 15.73
CA GLY A 202 -11.23 1.58 16.66
C GLY A 202 -10.06 1.08 17.51
N ASP A 203 -9.63 -0.18 17.35
CA ASP A 203 -8.39 -0.67 17.91
C ASP A 203 -7.24 -0.63 16.91
N TYR A 204 -6.03 -0.48 17.43
CA TYR A 204 -4.78 -0.44 16.70
C TYR A 204 -3.79 -1.43 17.28
N ALA A 205 -3.15 -2.20 16.40
CA ALA A 205 -1.99 -2.98 16.73
C ALA A 205 -0.75 -2.12 16.40
N PHE A 206 0.00 -1.76 17.44
CA PHE A 206 1.23 -1.01 17.35
C PHE A 206 2.40 -1.99 17.43
N ILE A 207 2.97 -2.33 16.28
CA ILE A 207 4.03 -3.34 16.13
C ILE A 207 5.37 -2.64 15.98
N HIS A 208 6.31 -2.94 16.87
CA HIS A 208 7.65 -2.34 16.86
C HIS A 208 8.52 -2.88 15.73
N PRO A 209 9.55 -2.12 15.28
CA PRO A 209 10.56 -2.62 14.36
C PRO A 209 11.17 -3.95 14.85
N ASN A 210 11.60 -4.77 13.90
CA ASN A 210 12.11 -6.12 14.07
C ASN A 210 11.13 -7.08 14.76
N THR A 211 9.83 -6.77 14.85
CA THR A 211 8.86 -7.70 15.41
C THR A 211 8.33 -8.64 14.32
N ASN A 212 8.53 -9.95 14.46
CA ASN A 212 7.90 -10.93 13.57
C ASN A 212 6.41 -11.03 13.87
N HIS A 213 5.57 -10.70 12.90
CA HIS A 213 4.13 -10.54 13.07
C HIS A 213 3.33 -10.99 11.85
N THR A 214 2.03 -11.12 12.06
CA THR A 214 1.04 -11.42 11.02
C THR A 214 -0.34 -10.91 11.45
N ILE A 215 -1.29 -10.97 10.52
CA ILE A 215 -2.70 -10.65 10.72
C ILE A 215 -3.53 -11.88 10.34
N ARG A 216 -4.55 -12.18 11.13
CA ARG A 216 -5.56 -13.20 10.84
C ARG A 216 -6.95 -12.60 10.82
N ASN A 217 -7.67 -12.79 9.71
CA ASN A 217 -9.09 -12.50 9.67
C ASN A 217 -9.87 -13.63 10.36
N THR A 218 -10.47 -13.33 11.51
CA THR A 218 -11.31 -14.27 12.25
C THR A 218 -12.81 -14.16 11.94
N SER A 219 -13.19 -13.21 11.08
CA SER A 219 -14.56 -13.02 10.64
C SER A 219 -14.97 -14.09 9.62
N LEU A 220 -16.28 -14.29 9.50
CA LEU A 220 -16.90 -15.07 8.42
C LEU A 220 -17.00 -14.28 7.10
N LEU A 221 -16.67 -12.99 7.13
CA LEU A 221 -16.70 -12.09 5.98
C LEU A 221 -15.30 -11.55 5.67
N PRO A 222 -15.00 -11.20 4.41
CA PRO A 222 -13.80 -10.45 4.09
C PRO A 222 -13.74 -9.17 4.93
N ILE A 223 -12.57 -8.86 5.46
CA ILE A 223 -12.34 -7.61 6.21
C ILE A 223 -11.27 -6.80 5.49
N ARG A 224 -11.39 -5.48 5.55
CA ARG A 224 -10.28 -4.62 5.16
C ARG A 224 -9.36 -4.42 6.35
N ASN A 225 -8.12 -4.85 6.17
CA ASN A 225 -6.99 -4.52 7.03
C ASN A 225 -6.36 -3.25 6.49
N CYS A 226 -6.11 -2.29 7.37
CA CYS A 226 -5.51 -1.02 7.02
C CYS A 226 -4.23 -0.83 7.83
N SER A 227 -3.21 -0.25 7.20
CA SER A 227 -1.91 0.00 7.78
C SER A 227 -1.45 1.40 7.38
N VAL A 228 -0.89 2.16 8.32
CA VAL A 228 -0.21 3.41 7.97
C VAL A 228 1.29 3.12 7.89
N LYS A 229 1.86 3.25 6.70
CA LYS A 229 3.30 3.07 6.45
C LYS A 229 3.99 4.42 6.54
N VAL A 230 5.07 4.48 7.33
CA VAL A 230 5.94 5.65 7.48
C VAL A 230 7.01 5.72 6.37
N PRO A 231 7.57 6.91 6.08
CA PRO A 231 8.70 7.06 5.17
C PRO A 231 9.84 6.11 5.58
N ASN A 232 10.51 5.49 4.60
CA ASN A 232 11.53 4.41 4.73
C ASN A 232 11.04 2.96 4.61
N ALA A 233 9.74 2.66 4.53
CA ALA A 233 9.24 1.31 4.21
C ALA A 233 9.78 0.74 2.87
N LEU A 234 10.35 1.61 2.02
CA LEU A 234 11.07 1.25 0.81
C LEU A 234 12.43 0.57 1.04
N LYS A 235 13.15 0.92 2.12
CA LYS A 235 14.49 0.42 2.46
C LYS A 235 14.45 -1.06 2.88
N ASP A 236 13.38 -1.47 3.57
CA ASP A 236 13.28 -2.76 4.28
C ASP A 236 12.95 -4.01 3.44
N ARG A 237 12.84 -3.95 2.11
CA ARG A 237 12.49 -5.15 1.30
C ARG A 237 13.68 -5.81 0.59
N GLY A 238 14.85 -5.75 1.22
CA GLY A 238 16.10 -6.25 0.68
C GLY A 238 17.06 -6.91 1.67
N GLU A 239 16.64 -7.19 2.90
CA GLU A 239 17.49 -7.75 3.96
C GLU A 239 17.02 -9.13 4.44
N ASP A 240 18.00 -9.92 4.91
CA ASP A 240 18.04 -11.38 4.99
C ASP A 240 16.89 -12.06 5.74
N GLU A 241 16.37 -13.14 5.15
CA GLU A 241 15.27 -13.99 5.65
C GLU A 241 15.58 -14.78 6.96
N ASN A 242 16.71 -14.53 7.62
CA ASN A 242 17.25 -15.38 8.69
C ASN A 242 17.28 -14.76 10.10
N TYR A 243 16.68 -13.59 10.32
CA TYR A 243 16.60 -13.03 11.66
C TYR A 243 15.24 -13.30 12.32
N ARG A 244 15.23 -14.25 13.25
CA ARG A 244 14.20 -14.32 14.30
C ARG A 244 14.53 -13.24 15.32
N VAL A 245 13.68 -12.25 15.43
CA VAL A 245 13.75 -11.25 16.50
C VAL A 245 12.44 -11.32 17.27
N ASP A 246 12.57 -11.58 18.57
CA ASP A 246 11.46 -11.49 19.51
C ASP A 246 11.03 -10.02 19.62
N GLY A 247 9.73 -9.77 19.48
CA GLY A 247 9.23 -8.42 19.30
C GLY A 247 8.21 -7.97 20.34
N ILE A 248 7.75 -6.73 20.16
CA ILE A 248 6.80 -6.05 21.05
C ILE A 248 5.64 -5.56 20.19
N GLY A 249 4.42 -5.92 20.62
CA GLY A 249 3.19 -5.47 20.02
C GLY A 249 2.21 -5.01 21.09
N ASP A 250 1.72 -3.78 20.96
CA ASP A 250 0.74 -3.19 21.86
C ASP A 250 -0.63 -3.05 21.19
N LYS A 251 -1.68 -3.26 21.98
CA LYS A 251 -3.04 -2.91 21.56
C LYS A 251 -3.39 -1.53 22.11
N LEU A 252 -3.72 -0.60 21.23
CA LEU A 252 -4.20 0.73 21.56
C LEU A 252 -5.64 0.89 21.09
N SER A 253 -6.44 1.67 21.81
CA SER A 253 -7.84 1.95 21.43
C SER A 253 -8.04 3.45 21.32
N MET A 254 -8.88 3.87 20.36
CA MET A 254 -9.26 5.28 20.24
C MET A 254 -10.03 5.76 21.46
N ILE A 255 -9.86 7.04 21.76
CA ILE A 255 -10.56 7.74 22.82
C ILE A 255 -11.78 8.43 22.20
N ASN A 256 -12.96 8.25 22.80
CA ASN A 256 -14.18 8.94 22.36
C ASN A 256 -14.09 10.43 22.70
N MET A 257 -14.17 11.27 21.68
CA MET A 257 -14.09 12.73 21.79
C MET A 257 -15.48 13.39 21.86
N GLY A 258 -16.56 12.60 21.78
CA GLY A 258 -17.93 13.09 21.64
C GLY A 258 -18.31 13.39 20.18
N GLY A 259 -19.60 13.65 19.93
CA GLY A 259 -20.10 14.02 18.61
C GLY A 259 -19.89 12.96 17.51
N GLY A 260 -19.77 11.68 17.88
CA GLY A 260 -19.48 10.59 16.94
C GLY A 260 -18.01 10.48 16.53
N ILE A 261 -17.10 11.23 17.16
CA ILE A 261 -15.67 11.23 16.82
C ILE A 261 -14.89 10.42 17.85
N SER A 262 -14.00 9.55 17.38
CA SER A 262 -12.97 8.91 18.21
C SER A 262 -11.59 9.24 17.65
N GLU A 263 -10.59 9.42 18.51
CA GLU A 263 -9.24 9.85 18.12
C GLU A 263 -8.16 9.03 18.84
N ILE A 264 -7.04 8.83 18.16
CA ILE A 264 -5.76 8.52 18.80
C ILE A 264 -4.65 9.35 18.16
N ASN A 265 -3.84 9.99 19.01
CA ASN A 265 -2.67 10.75 18.61
C ASN A 265 -1.40 9.92 18.84
N PHE A 266 -0.77 9.45 17.76
CA PHE A 266 0.43 8.62 17.85
C PHE A 266 1.70 9.43 18.12
N SER A 267 1.74 10.72 17.79
CA SER A 267 2.92 11.55 18.07
C SER A 267 3.15 11.74 19.57
N GLN A 268 2.10 11.59 20.39
CA GLN A 268 2.21 11.55 21.85
C GLN A 268 2.71 10.20 22.40
N LYS A 269 2.72 9.15 21.58
CA LYS A 269 3.16 7.80 21.94
C LYS A 269 4.58 7.51 21.48
N SER A 270 4.94 7.98 20.28
CA SER A 270 6.28 7.86 19.72
C SER A 270 6.57 9.00 18.76
N ASN A 271 7.75 9.61 18.88
CA ASN A 271 8.21 10.64 17.95
C ASN A 271 8.44 10.10 16.53
N GLU A 272 8.55 8.77 16.37
CA GLU A 272 8.75 8.11 15.08
C GLU A 272 7.45 7.93 14.30
N ILE A 273 6.29 8.18 14.94
CA ILE A 273 4.97 8.08 14.33
C ILE A 273 4.27 9.44 14.43
N PRO A 274 4.64 10.41 13.57
CA PRO A 274 4.19 11.79 13.67
C PRO A 274 2.83 11.98 12.99
N TYR A 275 1.80 11.25 13.43
CA TYR A 275 0.44 11.46 12.91
C TYR A 275 -0.65 11.21 13.94
N ILE A 276 -1.81 11.78 13.63
CA ILE A 276 -3.05 11.65 14.37
C ILE A 276 -4.00 10.85 13.49
N THR A 277 -4.82 10.00 14.11
CA THR A 277 -5.88 9.30 13.40
C THR A 277 -7.21 9.52 14.07
N ARG A 278 -8.27 9.66 13.26
CA ARG A 278 -9.64 9.88 13.73
C ARG A 278 -10.60 8.95 13.01
N LEU A 279 -11.60 8.49 13.75
CA LEU A 279 -12.72 7.74 13.23
C LEU A 279 -13.98 8.58 13.45
N TYR A 280 -14.61 8.95 12.34
CA TYR A 280 -15.87 9.67 12.31
C TYR A 280 -17.00 8.66 12.13
N ARG A 281 -17.90 8.58 13.11
CA ARG A 281 -19.18 7.89 13.02
C ARG A 281 -20.25 8.95 12.77
N ILE A 282 -20.75 8.96 11.54
CA ILE A 282 -21.64 10.00 11.03
C ILE A 282 -23.02 9.37 10.88
N ASP A 283 -24.01 9.87 11.61
CA ASP A 283 -25.42 9.51 11.42
C ASP A 283 -26.01 10.31 10.23
N LYS A 284 -27.31 10.63 10.18
CA LYS A 284 -27.89 11.45 9.09
C LYS A 284 -27.63 12.96 9.22
N THR A 285 -26.54 13.35 9.83
CA THR A 285 -26.14 14.76 9.99
C THR A 285 -25.17 15.21 8.90
N THR A 286 -25.06 16.53 8.77
CA THR A 286 -23.99 17.17 8.01
C THR A 286 -22.88 17.54 8.98
N ILE A 287 -21.65 17.16 8.65
CA ILE A 287 -20.46 17.53 9.41
C ILE A 287 -19.44 18.23 8.50
N THR A 288 -18.57 19.03 9.10
CA THR A 288 -17.39 19.57 8.43
C THR A 288 -16.17 18.89 9.03
N ILE A 289 -15.35 18.26 8.19
CA ILE A 289 -14.05 17.74 8.59
C ILE A 289 -12.99 18.72 8.11
N ARG A 290 -12.12 19.15 9.03
CA ARG A 290 -11.02 20.07 8.77
C ARG A 290 -9.70 19.42 9.13
N SER A 291 -8.66 19.79 8.40
CA SER A 291 -7.29 19.38 8.64
C SER A 291 -6.39 20.60 8.57
N ASN A 292 -5.49 20.76 9.54
CA ASN A 292 -4.50 21.83 9.51
C ASN A 292 -3.23 21.39 8.77
N ASN A 293 -2.99 20.09 8.72
CA ASN A 293 -1.89 19.47 7.99
C ASN A 293 -2.43 18.58 6.85
N ASP A 294 -1.53 18.08 5.99
CA ASP A 294 -1.91 17.08 4.98
C ASP A 294 -2.61 15.90 5.66
N SER A 295 -3.76 15.51 5.12
CA SER A 295 -4.51 14.34 5.60
C SER A 295 -5.15 13.54 4.48
N ILE A 296 -5.29 12.25 4.75
CA ILE A 296 -6.13 11.34 3.98
C ILE A 296 -7.39 11.09 4.79
N LEU A 297 -8.55 11.21 4.15
CA LEU A 297 -9.78 10.59 4.62
C LEU A 297 -10.11 9.40 3.73
N TYR A 298 -10.45 8.29 4.36
CA TYR A 298 -10.82 7.05 3.72
C TYR A 298 -12.23 6.66 4.12
N VAL A 299 -13.10 6.47 3.14
CA VAL A 299 -14.49 6.10 3.37
C VAL A 299 -14.58 4.60 3.65
N LEU A 300 -14.70 4.22 4.93
CA LEU A 300 -14.82 2.81 5.33
C LEU A 300 -16.21 2.25 5.02
N LYS A 301 -17.26 3.05 5.25
CA LYS A 301 -18.66 2.61 5.10
C LYS A 301 -19.59 3.79 4.82
N GLY A 302 -20.61 3.53 4.01
CA GLY A 302 -21.72 4.45 3.77
C GLY A 302 -21.63 5.16 2.41
N GLY A 303 -22.63 6.01 2.16
CA GLY A 303 -22.68 6.89 1.00
C GLY A 303 -22.91 8.32 1.46
N PHE A 304 -22.16 9.26 0.89
CA PHE A 304 -22.17 10.64 1.35
C PHE A 304 -22.28 11.61 0.19
N GLU A 305 -23.05 12.67 0.36
CA GLU A 305 -22.90 13.87 -0.44
C GLU A 305 -21.76 14.69 0.17
N SER A 306 -20.84 15.17 -0.67
CA SER A 306 -19.66 15.90 -0.24
C SER A 306 -19.49 17.21 -1.00
N TYR A 307 -18.87 18.18 -0.35
CA TYR A 307 -18.51 19.46 -0.95
C TYR A 307 -17.07 19.84 -0.56
N ILE A 308 -16.21 19.99 -1.56
CA ILE A 308 -14.78 20.34 -1.43
C ILE A 308 -14.33 21.06 -2.71
N ALA A 309 -13.43 22.04 -2.61
CA ALA A 309 -12.90 22.77 -3.76
C ALA A 309 -13.99 23.40 -4.66
N ASN A 310 -15.08 23.89 -4.06
CA ASN A 310 -16.27 24.38 -4.77
C ASN A 310 -16.99 23.37 -5.68
N LYS A 311 -16.77 22.06 -5.47
CA LYS A 311 -17.40 20.99 -6.23
C LYS A 311 -18.19 20.07 -5.30
N THR A 312 -19.33 19.61 -5.78
CA THR A 312 -20.13 18.57 -5.13
C THR A 312 -19.83 17.22 -5.76
N ASP A 313 -19.69 16.18 -4.93
CA ASP A 313 -19.51 14.81 -5.39
C ASP A 313 -20.17 13.82 -4.41
N VAL A 314 -20.49 12.61 -4.89
CA VAL A 314 -21.01 11.52 -4.07
C VAL A 314 -19.87 10.57 -3.71
N LEU A 315 -19.57 10.48 -2.43
CA LEU A 315 -18.59 9.55 -1.89
C LEU A 315 -19.22 8.19 -1.61
N SER A 316 -18.46 7.14 -1.88
CA SER A 316 -18.79 5.74 -1.62
C SER A 316 -17.65 5.03 -0.91
N GLN A 317 -17.90 3.81 -0.43
CA GLN A 317 -16.89 3.00 0.22
C GLN A 317 -15.60 2.89 -0.63
N SER A 318 -14.46 3.00 0.03
CA SER A 318 -13.11 3.03 -0.56
C SER A 318 -12.75 4.27 -1.37
N ASP A 319 -13.63 5.27 -1.45
CA ASP A 319 -13.22 6.60 -1.93
C ASP A 319 -12.25 7.24 -0.92
N VAL A 320 -11.31 7.99 -1.48
CA VAL A 320 -10.24 8.67 -0.74
C VAL A 320 -10.37 10.16 -0.96
N ILE A 321 -10.21 10.93 0.10
CA ILE A 321 -10.17 12.39 0.06
C ILE A 321 -8.82 12.83 0.57
N ILE A 322 -8.17 13.75 -0.15
CA ILE A 322 -6.94 14.40 0.28
C ILE A 322 -7.31 15.80 0.75
N LEU A 323 -7.04 16.11 2.02
CA LEU A 323 -7.07 17.49 2.51
C LEU A 323 -5.64 17.99 2.64
N ASP A 324 -5.40 19.19 2.17
CA ASP A 324 -4.10 19.85 2.16
C ASP A 324 -4.29 21.37 2.31
N SER A 325 -3.22 22.15 2.16
CA SER A 325 -3.29 23.61 2.27
C SER A 325 -4.24 24.28 1.27
N ASP A 326 -4.45 23.67 0.09
CA ASP A 326 -5.33 24.21 -0.95
C ASP A 326 -6.80 23.83 -0.70
N ASN A 327 -7.02 22.67 -0.07
CA ASN A 327 -8.34 22.15 0.28
C ASN A 327 -8.36 21.63 1.72
N PRO A 328 -8.34 22.52 2.74
CA PRO A 328 -8.15 22.12 4.13
C PRO A 328 -9.42 21.55 4.78
N GLU A 329 -10.56 21.64 4.10
CA GLU A 329 -11.85 21.22 4.63
C GLU A 329 -12.75 20.54 3.60
N ILE A 330 -13.59 19.65 4.10
CA ILE A 330 -14.67 19.00 3.37
C ILE A 330 -15.94 19.02 4.19
N ILE A 331 -17.06 19.35 3.54
CA ILE A 331 -18.39 19.24 4.13
C ILE A 331 -18.99 17.93 3.65
N ILE A 332 -19.52 17.13 4.58
CA ILE A 332 -20.02 15.79 4.29
C ILE A 332 -21.41 15.63 4.91
N LYS A 333 -22.37 15.17 4.11
CA LYS A 333 -23.70 14.77 4.55
C LYS A 333 -23.91 13.29 4.26
N ASN A 334 -24.15 12.51 5.31
CA ASN A 334 -24.40 11.08 5.14
C ASN A 334 -25.81 10.84 4.60
N LEU A 335 -25.88 10.04 3.54
CA LEU A 335 -27.13 9.67 2.86
C LEU A 335 -27.73 8.37 3.41
N THR A 336 -26.91 7.54 4.06
CA THR A 336 -27.26 6.18 4.50
C THR A 336 -27.64 6.10 5.97
N GLY A 337 -27.14 7.01 6.81
CA GLY A 337 -27.42 7.07 8.25
C GLY A 337 -26.54 6.22 9.15
N ASP A 338 -25.62 5.44 8.58
CA ASP A 338 -24.57 4.71 9.31
C ASP A 338 -23.25 4.77 8.53
N GLY A 339 -22.58 5.91 8.65
CA GLY A 339 -21.40 6.26 7.88
C GLY A 339 -20.13 6.23 8.73
N LEU A 340 -19.05 5.70 8.15
CA LEU A 340 -17.74 5.64 8.78
C LEU A 340 -16.68 6.25 7.85
N ILE A 341 -16.00 7.28 8.32
CA ILE A 341 -14.86 7.89 7.65
C ILE A 341 -13.66 7.85 8.60
N TYR A 342 -12.54 7.44 8.06
CA TYR A 342 -11.29 7.35 8.78
C TYR A 342 -10.32 8.41 8.29
N GLN A 343 -9.72 9.18 9.18
CA GLN A 343 -8.73 10.20 8.84
C GLN A 343 -7.36 9.82 9.37
N ILE A 344 -6.33 10.06 8.56
CA ILE A 344 -4.92 10.09 8.95
C ILE A 344 -4.41 11.48 8.64
N GLU A 345 -4.00 12.22 9.66
CA GLU A 345 -3.47 13.60 9.54
C GLU A 345 -2.03 13.63 10.07
N LYS A 346 -1.12 14.28 9.35
CA LYS A 346 0.23 14.54 9.87
C LYS A 346 0.15 15.36 11.17
N ALA A 347 0.94 14.98 12.18
CA ALA A 347 0.96 15.67 13.47
C ALA A 347 1.84 16.92 13.45
#